data_AF-A0A1G1XLL6-F1
#
_entry.id   AF-A0A1G1XLL6-F1
#
_cell.length_a   1.000
_cell.length_b   1.000
_cell.length_c   1.000
_cell.angle_alpha   90.00
_cell.angle_beta   90.00
_cell.angle_gamma   90.00
#
_symmetry.space_group_name_H-M   'P 1'
#
loop_
_entity.id
_entity.type
_entity.pdbx_description
1 polymer ?
#
loop_
_entity_poly.entity_id
_entity_poly.type
_entity_poly.pdbx_seq_one_letter_code
_entity_poly.pdbx_strand_id
1 'polypeptide(L)'
;MNPEELKNLGQFLSDSREASGLSLQKFSQVSGISEDILDQIESGDFKKIGSAPYLKGILKKYERFAGVGYKEVFGFVSQFKTSGKHDALPQNRFSSKSVLKLPEFNPVVFLLAILFFFLAFQFVVLVLPPKIVLGEMPTATSEKNVKVFGTVSGKVKDFFVNSEKTELLKNSFSKDIFLNQEINIIEFKAINFFGKEVVVRRMVILKSE
;
A
#
# COMPACT_ATOMS: atom_id res chain seq x y z
N MET A 1 -6.03 -12.82 -43.77
CA MET A 1 -5.29 -13.69 -44.70
C MET A 1 -6.01 -15.01 -44.76
N ASN A 2 -6.25 -15.55 -45.95
CA ASN A 2 -6.92 -16.84 -46.10
C ASN A 2 -5.92 -17.96 -45.72
N PRO A 3 -6.23 -18.84 -44.75
CA PRO A 3 -5.30 -19.89 -44.29
C PRO A 3 -4.83 -20.83 -45.41
N GLU A 4 -5.68 -21.10 -46.39
CA GLU A 4 -5.39 -21.96 -47.54
C GLU A 4 -4.31 -21.37 -48.45
N GLU A 5 -4.32 -20.06 -48.67
CA GLU A 5 -3.32 -19.36 -49.51
C GLU A 5 -1.92 -19.40 -48.88
N LEU A 6 -1.85 -19.30 -47.54
CA LEU A 6 -0.60 -19.38 -46.80
C LEU A 6 0.01 -20.77 -46.85
N LYS A 7 -0.82 -21.81 -46.73
CA LYS A 7 -0.38 -23.20 -46.85
C LYS A 7 0.15 -23.51 -48.25
N ASN A 8 -0.53 -23.02 -49.30
CA ASN A 8 -0.09 -23.17 -50.68
C ASN A 8 1.25 -22.48 -50.95
N LEU A 9 1.46 -21.28 -50.39
CA LEU A 9 2.74 -20.58 -50.48
C LEU A 9 3.86 -21.36 -49.78
N GLY A 10 3.61 -21.87 -48.57
CA GLY A 10 4.59 -22.67 -47.83
C GLY A 10 5.02 -23.91 -48.61
N GLN A 11 4.04 -24.64 -49.16
CA GLN A 11 4.31 -25.82 -49.99
C GLN A 11 5.12 -25.46 -51.24
N PHE A 12 4.76 -24.40 -51.94
CA PHE A 12 5.49 -23.93 -53.13
C PHE A 12 6.95 -23.59 -52.83
N LEU A 13 7.24 -22.98 -51.68
CA LEU A 13 8.60 -22.67 -51.25
C LEU A 13 9.40 -23.94 -50.91
N SER A 14 8.75 -24.92 -50.26
CA SER A 14 9.34 -26.24 -49.97
C SER A 14 9.71 -26.96 -51.27
N ASP A 15 8.77 -27.03 -52.21
CA ASP A 15 8.95 -27.73 -53.49
C ASP A 15 10.06 -27.08 -54.31
N SER A 16 10.13 -25.74 -54.31
CA SER A 16 11.19 -24.99 -55.01
C SER A 16 12.58 -25.20 -54.39
N ARG A 17 12.66 -25.29 -53.05
CA ARG A 17 13.90 -25.62 -52.33
C ARG A 17 14.37 -27.03 -52.70
N GLU A 18 13.46 -27.99 -52.69
CA GLU A 18 13.77 -29.40 -53.00
C GLU A 18 14.14 -29.60 -54.46
N ALA A 19 13.44 -28.94 -55.40
CA ALA A 19 13.78 -28.92 -56.82
C ALA A 19 15.18 -28.34 -57.08
N SER A 20 15.67 -27.47 -56.20
CA SER A 20 17.03 -26.92 -56.24
C SER A 20 18.08 -27.83 -55.58
N GLY A 21 17.69 -29.01 -55.11
CA GLY A 21 18.58 -30.00 -54.50
C GLY A 21 19.08 -29.61 -53.10
N LEU A 22 18.42 -28.67 -52.43
CA LEU A 22 18.83 -28.15 -51.13
C LEU A 22 17.98 -28.79 -50.02
N SER A 23 18.61 -29.48 -49.07
CA SER A 23 17.93 -29.86 -47.84
C SER A 23 17.61 -28.62 -46.99
N LEU A 24 16.65 -28.73 -46.06
CA LEU A 24 16.31 -27.65 -45.13
C LEU A 24 17.55 -27.10 -44.40
N GLN A 25 18.41 -28.01 -43.90
CA GLN A 25 19.68 -27.68 -43.26
C GLN A 25 20.64 -26.96 -44.21
N LYS A 26 20.77 -27.44 -45.45
CA LYS A 26 21.68 -26.83 -46.41
C LYS A 26 21.20 -25.44 -46.82
N PHE A 27 19.89 -25.28 -47.00
CA PHE A 27 19.27 -24.00 -47.30
C PHE A 27 19.45 -23.00 -46.15
N SER A 28 19.30 -23.46 -44.90
CA SER A 28 19.58 -22.66 -43.70
C SER A 28 21.02 -22.12 -43.70
N GLN A 29 22.01 -22.98 -43.97
CA GLN A 29 23.42 -22.60 -44.01
C GLN A 29 23.74 -21.56 -45.10
N VAL A 30 23.19 -21.70 -46.31
CA VAL A 30 23.51 -20.79 -47.43
C VAL A 30 22.71 -19.50 -47.38
N SER A 31 21.46 -19.55 -46.91
CA SER A 31 20.57 -18.39 -46.82
C SER A 31 20.78 -17.59 -45.54
N GLY A 32 21.34 -18.19 -44.49
CA GLY A 32 21.44 -17.59 -43.16
C GLY A 32 20.08 -17.36 -42.50
N ILE A 33 19.07 -18.17 -42.82
CA ILE A 33 17.77 -18.23 -42.13
C ILE A 33 17.82 -19.46 -41.21
N SER A 34 17.35 -19.37 -39.97
CA SER A 34 17.32 -20.54 -39.07
C SER A 34 16.36 -21.62 -39.57
N GLU A 35 16.68 -22.89 -39.31
CA GLU A 35 15.84 -24.04 -39.66
C GLU A 35 14.41 -23.88 -39.14
N ASP A 36 14.24 -23.43 -37.88
CA ASP A 36 12.93 -23.18 -37.28
C ASP A 36 12.05 -22.19 -38.07
N ILE A 37 12.67 -21.19 -38.70
CA ILE A 37 11.93 -20.18 -39.48
C ILE A 37 11.60 -20.72 -40.86
N LEU A 38 12.49 -21.53 -41.45
CA LEU A 38 12.22 -22.20 -42.72
C LEU A 38 11.06 -23.19 -42.57
N ASP A 39 11.08 -24.02 -41.53
CA ASP A 39 10.01 -24.97 -41.21
C ASP A 39 8.66 -24.27 -40.99
N GLN A 40 8.64 -23.15 -40.26
CA GLN A 40 7.43 -22.35 -40.07
C GLN A 40 6.88 -21.78 -41.38
N ILE A 41 7.75 -21.35 -42.29
CA ILE A 41 7.33 -20.79 -43.58
C ILE A 41 6.81 -21.89 -44.51
N GLU A 42 7.55 -23.00 -44.61
CA GLU A 42 7.21 -24.13 -45.47
C GLU A 42 5.94 -24.85 -44.98
N SER A 43 5.68 -24.88 -43.68
CA SER A 43 4.42 -25.40 -43.09
C SER A 43 3.24 -24.43 -43.14
N GLY A 44 3.46 -23.18 -43.56
CA GLY A 44 2.42 -22.15 -43.65
C GLY A 44 2.08 -21.43 -42.34
N ASP A 45 2.89 -21.59 -41.28
CA ASP A 45 2.73 -20.85 -40.02
C ASP A 45 3.45 -19.49 -40.03
N PHE A 46 2.79 -18.50 -40.60
CA PHE A 46 3.33 -17.13 -40.67
C PHE A 46 3.09 -16.28 -39.40
N LYS A 47 2.55 -16.84 -38.31
CA LYS A 47 2.15 -16.07 -37.11
C LYS A 47 3.33 -15.39 -36.40
N LYS A 48 4.52 -15.97 -36.49
CA LYS A 48 5.74 -15.46 -35.84
C LYS A 48 6.60 -14.57 -36.74
N ILE A 49 6.28 -14.46 -38.02
CA ILE A 49 7.02 -13.67 -39.00
C ILE A 49 6.55 -12.23 -38.84
N GLY A 50 7.11 -11.57 -37.81
CA GLY A 50 6.56 -10.37 -37.19
C GLY A 50 6.41 -9.12 -38.06
N SER A 51 6.73 -9.13 -39.36
CA SER A 51 6.48 -7.98 -40.25
C SER A 51 6.65 -8.29 -41.75
N ALA A 52 5.96 -7.54 -42.62
CA ALA A 52 6.11 -7.64 -44.08
C ALA A 52 7.56 -7.44 -44.61
N PRO A 53 8.38 -6.52 -44.07
CA PRO A 53 9.80 -6.38 -44.44
C PRO A 53 10.62 -7.65 -44.17
N TYR A 54 10.32 -8.36 -43.08
CA TYR A 54 11.03 -9.59 -42.73
C TYR A 54 10.71 -10.71 -43.72
N LEU A 55 9.43 -10.92 -44.03
CA LEU A 55 9.01 -11.89 -45.05
C LEU A 55 9.61 -11.57 -46.43
N LYS A 56 9.60 -10.29 -46.82
CA LYS A 56 10.22 -9.84 -48.07
C LYS A 56 11.70 -10.21 -48.14
N GLY A 57 12.43 -10.07 -47.03
CA GLY A 57 13.83 -10.47 -46.93
C GLY A 57 14.02 -11.98 -47.12
N ILE A 58 13.11 -12.79 -46.60
CA ILE A 58 13.15 -14.25 -46.73
C ILE A 58 12.85 -14.68 -48.17
N LEU A 59 11.80 -14.15 -48.79
CA LEU A 59 11.46 -14.50 -50.17
C LEU A 59 12.55 -14.11 -51.17
N LYS A 60 13.28 -13.02 -50.93
CA LYS A 60 14.48 -12.67 -51.71
C LYS A 60 15.61 -13.71 -51.59
N LYS A 61 15.72 -14.40 -50.45
CA LYS A 61 16.67 -15.49 -50.29
C LYS A 61 16.22 -16.74 -51.06
N TYR A 62 14.92 -17.03 -51.07
CA TYR A 62 14.35 -18.10 -51.93
C TYR A 62 14.54 -17.81 -53.42
N GLU A 63 14.37 -16.57 -53.85
CA GLU A 63 14.70 -16.16 -55.22
C GLU A 63 16.18 -16.43 -55.54
N ARG A 64 17.09 -16.01 -54.65
CA ARG A 64 18.53 -16.13 -54.87
C ARG A 64 19.06 -17.57 -54.87
N PHE A 65 18.55 -18.42 -53.97
CA PHE A 65 19.13 -19.74 -53.72
C PHE A 65 18.27 -20.91 -54.21
N ALA A 66 16.97 -20.71 -54.37
CA ALA A 66 16.03 -21.73 -54.87
C ALA A 66 15.39 -21.34 -56.22
N GLY A 67 15.85 -20.24 -56.85
CA GLY A 67 15.40 -19.83 -58.18
C GLY A 67 13.93 -19.40 -58.26
N VAL A 68 13.29 -19.11 -57.13
CA VAL A 68 11.88 -18.72 -57.07
C VAL A 68 11.67 -17.39 -57.78
N GLY A 69 10.76 -17.35 -58.76
CA GLY A 69 10.41 -16.12 -59.46
C GLY A 69 9.78 -15.12 -58.50
N TYR A 70 10.49 -14.02 -58.19
CA TYR A 70 10.00 -13.02 -57.22
C TYR A 70 8.61 -12.47 -57.56
N LYS A 71 8.26 -12.38 -58.85
CA LYS A 71 6.93 -11.96 -59.32
C LYS A 71 5.79 -12.87 -58.83
N GLU A 72 6.06 -14.16 -58.66
CA GLU A 72 5.07 -15.18 -58.26
C GLU A 72 4.75 -15.08 -56.77
N VAL A 73 5.75 -14.72 -55.95
CA VAL A 73 5.61 -14.63 -54.48
C VAL A 73 5.37 -13.20 -53.96
N PHE A 74 5.61 -12.17 -54.78
CA PHE A 74 5.45 -10.76 -54.37
C PHE A 74 4.00 -10.39 -54.02
N GLY A 75 3.02 -10.99 -54.70
CA GLY A 75 1.59 -10.77 -54.42
C GLY A 75 1.19 -11.14 -53.00
N PHE A 76 1.91 -12.07 -52.37
CA PHE A 76 1.66 -12.48 -50.98
C PHE A 76 2.25 -11.49 -49.96
N VAL A 77 3.34 -10.79 -50.30
CA VAL A 77 4.00 -9.83 -49.40
C VAL A 77 3.13 -8.60 -49.14
N SER A 78 2.38 -8.15 -50.14
CA SER A 78 1.49 -6.97 -50.01
C SER A 78 0.34 -7.20 -49.03
N GLN A 79 0.01 -8.45 -48.74
CA GLN A 79 -1.06 -8.84 -47.81
C GLN A 79 -0.59 -8.88 -46.34
N PHE A 80 0.72 -8.80 -46.07
CA PHE A 80 1.25 -8.73 -44.70
C PHE A 80 1.19 -7.30 -44.15
N LYS A 81 0.90 -7.17 -42.85
CA LYS A 81 0.90 -5.87 -42.16
C LYS A 81 2.28 -5.22 -42.29
N THR A 82 2.33 -4.07 -42.94
CA THR A 82 3.46 -3.14 -42.87
C THR A 82 3.34 -2.36 -41.58
N SER A 83 4.48 -1.97 -41.00
CA SER A 83 4.51 -1.18 -39.77
C SER A 83 3.56 0.01 -39.86
N GLY A 84 2.54 0.02 -38.99
CA GLY A 84 1.45 0.98 -39.04
C GLY A 84 1.66 2.13 -38.06
N LYS A 85 0.85 3.18 -38.19
CA LYS A 85 0.78 4.29 -37.21
C LYS A 85 0.42 3.83 -35.78
N HIS A 86 0.00 2.58 -35.62
CA HIS A 86 -0.33 1.95 -34.34
C HIS A 86 0.71 0.92 -33.88
N ASP A 87 1.85 0.81 -34.56
CA ASP A 87 2.96 -0.02 -34.08
C ASP A 87 3.53 0.60 -32.81
N ALA A 88 3.67 -0.21 -31.77
CA ALA A 88 4.32 0.22 -30.55
C ALA A 88 5.84 0.28 -30.79
N LEU A 89 6.46 1.41 -30.46
CA LEU A 89 7.91 1.51 -30.43
C LEU A 89 8.48 0.51 -29.42
N PRO A 90 9.68 -0.05 -29.68
CA PRO A 90 10.35 -0.91 -28.73
C PRO A 90 10.52 -0.17 -27.40
N GLN A 91 10.01 -0.79 -26.33
CA GLN A 91 10.07 -0.21 -25.00
C GLN A 91 11.53 -0.09 -24.55
N ASN A 92 11.88 1.07 -23.98
CA ASN A 92 13.24 1.33 -23.52
C ASN A 92 13.61 0.39 -22.36
N ARG A 93 14.49 -0.59 -22.62
CA ARG A 93 14.96 -1.59 -21.64
C ARG A 93 15.80 -0.98 -20.51
N PHE A 94 16.27 0.25 -20.67
CA PHE A 94 17.02 1.01 -19.68
C PHE A 94 16.15 2.02 -18.90
N SER A 95 14.85 2.09 -19.17
CA SER A 95 13.94 2.90 -18.37
C SER A 95 13.73 2.22 -17.01
N SER A 96 14.26 2.83 -15.95
CA SER A 96 14.02 2.37 -14.58
C SER A 96 12.53 2.48 -14.28
N LYS A 97 11.88 1.32 -14.14
CA LYS A 97 10.51 1.29 -13.61
C LYS A 97 10.56 1.63 -12.13
N SER A 98 9.64 2.48 -11.71
CA SER A 98 9.43 2.97 -10.34
C SER A 98 10.29 4.16 -9.92
N VAL A 99 9.86 5.35 -10.34
CA VAL A 99 9.90 6.49 -9.42
C VAL A 99 8.64 6.40 -8.59
N LEU A 100 8.78 6.15 -7.29
CA LEU A 100 7.70 6.31 -6.34
C LEU A 100 7.20 7.75 -6.49
N LYS A 101 6.05 7.94 -7.14
CA LYS A 101 5.47 9.27 -7.32
C LYS A 101 4.99 9.72 -5.94
N LEU A 102 5.83 10.48 -5.24
CA LEU A 102 5.41 11.18 -4.05
C LEU A 102 4.25 12.11 -4.46
N PRO A 103 3.14 12.12 -3.71
CA PRO A 103 2.07 13.06 -3.98
C PRO A 103 2.65 14.48 -3.91
N GLU A 104 2.19 15.35 -4.81
CA GLU A 104 2.60 16.74 -4.85
C GLU A 104 2.37 17.38 -3.47
N PHE A 105 3.43 17.92 -2.87
CA PHE A 105 3.36 18.52 -1.54
C PHE A 105 2.52 19.80 -1.59
N ASN A 106 1.34 19.76 -0.99
CA ASN A 106 0.51 20.95 -0.80
C ASN A 106 0.70 21.49 0.63
N PRO A 107 1.37 22.65 0.81
CA PRO A 107 1.65 23.20 2.14
C PRO A 107 0.39 23.55 2.93
N VAL A 108 -0.71 23.89 2.24
CA VAL A 108 -1.98 24.21 2.90
C VAL A 108 -2.60 22.95 3.51
N VAL A 109 -2.58 21.84 2.77
CA VAL A 109 -3.08 20.54 3.29
C VAL A 109 -2.22 20.07 4.46
N PHE A 110 -0.90 20.27 4.38
CA PHE A 110 0.01 19.93 5.48
C PHE A 110 -0.25 20.78 6.74
N LEU A 111 -0.46 22.09 6.58
CA LEU A 111 -0.80 22.99 7.69
C LEU A 111 -2.16 22.63 8.32
N LEU A 112 -3.17 22.33 7.50
CA LEU A 112 -4.47 21.87 7.98
C LEU A 112 -4.36 20.54 8.73
N ALA A 113 -3.53 19.61 8.26
CA ALA A 113 -3.28 18.36 8.97
C ALA A 113 -2.62 18.60 10.33
N ILE A 114 -1.62 19.49 10.42
CA ILE A 114 -1.00 19.86 11.71
C ILE A 114 -2.03 20.46 12.66
N LEU A 115 -2.83 21.41 12.18
CA LEU A 115 -3.89 22.03 12.98
C LEU A 115 -4.91 21.00 13.45
N PHE A 116 -5.32 20.08 12.57
CA PHE A 116 -6.23 18.98 12.91
C PHE A 116 -5.64 18.07 14.00
N PHE A 117 -4.38 17.66 13.87
CA PHE A 117 -3.70 16.84 14.88
C PHE A 117 -3.58 17.57 16.22
N PHE A 118 -3.28 18.87 16.20
CA PHE A 118 -3.23 19.68 17.41
C PHE A 118 -4.59 19.75 18.11
N LEU A 119 -5.66 20.02 17.36
CA LEU A 119 -7.04 20.06 17.87
C LEU A 119 -7.48 18.69 18.40
N ALA A 120 -7.18 17.61 17.68
CA ALA A 120 -7.49 16.25 18.09
C ALA A 120 -6.77 15.88 19.39
N PHE A 121 -5.48 16.20 19.50
CA PHE A 121 -4.72 16.00 20.73
C PHE A 121 -5.31 16.78 21.90
N GLN A 122 -5.63 18.07 21.69
CA GLN A 122 -6.24 18.92 22.71
C GLN A 122 -7.60 18.37 23.18
N PHE A 123 -8.41 17.85 22.25
CA PHE A 123 -9.68 17.22 22.55
C PHE A 123 -9.49 15.96 23.41
N VAL A 124 -8.54 15.09 23.07
CA VAL A 124 -8.22 13.89 23.84
C VAL A 124 -7.84 14.25 25.28
N VAL A 125 -6.98 15.24 25.48
CA VAL A 125 -6.56 15.72 26.81
C VAL A 125 -7.74 16.21 27.65
N LEU A 126 -8.75 16.81 27.02
CA LEU A 126 -9.93 17.32 27.72
C LEU A 126 -10.91 16.20 28.10
N VAL A 127 -11.06 15.15 27.26
CA VAL A 127 -11.98 14.02 27.50
C VAL A 127 -11.42 12.96 28.45
N LEU A 128 -10.09 12.84 28.54
CA LEU A 128 -9.43 11.89 29.44
C LEU A 128 -9.92 12.03 30.90
N PRO A 129 -10.17 10.92 31.61
CA PRO A 129 -10.58 10.96 32.99
C PRO A 129 -9.49 11.58 33.87
N PRO A 130 -9.86 12.30 34.94
CA PRO A 130 -8.89 12.85 35.87
C PRO A 130 -8.21 11.74 36.67
N LYS A 131 -6.99 11.99 37.16
CA LYS A 131 -6.25 11.04 37.99
C LYS A 131 -6.11 11.58 39.41
N ILE A 132 -6.54 10.80 40.40
CA ILE A 132 -6.38 11.14 41.82
C ILE A 132 -5.17 10.39 42.37
N VAL A 133 -4.24 11.12 43.00
CA VAL A 133 -3.10 10.58 43.74
C VAL A 133 -3.21 11.06 45.17
N LEU A 134 -3.44 10.13 46.09
CA LEU A 134 -3.57 10.42 47.51
C LEU A 134 -2.19 10.47 48.17
N GLY A 135 -2.01 11.39 49.11
CA GLY A 135 -0.89 11.36 50.04
C GLY A 135 -0.98 10.17 50.99
N GLU A 136 0.03 10.00 51.83
CA GLU A 136 0.03 8.97 52.86
C GLU A 136 -1.13 9.20 53.84
N MET A 137 -1.87 8.12 54.13
CA MET A 137 -2.96 8.13 55.09
C MET A 137 -2.81 6.95 56.05
N PRO A 138 -3.04 7.14 57.35
CA PRO A 138 -3.00 6.05 58.31
C PRO A 138 -4.16 5.08 58.04
N THR A 139 -3.90 3.77 58.09
CA THR A 139 -4.96 2.76 58.01
C THR A 139 -5.75 2.67 59.33
N ALA A 140 -5.10 3.01 60.45
CA ALA A 140 -5.74 3.13 61.76
C ALA A 140 -5.12 4.28 62.56
N THR A 141 -5.94 5.03 63.28
CA THR A 141 -5.52 6.17 64.11
C THR A 141 -6.33 6.20 65.41
N SER A 142 -5.79 6.82 66.45
CA SER A 142 -6.54 7.16 67.67
C SER A 142 -7.09 8.59 67.62
N GLU A 143 -6.66 9.40 66.64
CA GLU A 143 -7.13 10.77 66.47
C GLU A 143 -8.49 10.81 65.77
N LYS A 144 -9.44 11.54 66.36
CA LYS A 144 -10.78 11.71 65.78
C LYS A 144 -10.80 12.60 64.53
N ASN A 145 -9.73 13.35 64.28
CA ASN A 145 -9.59 14.21 63.10
C ASN A 145 -8.38 13.77 62.29
N VAL A 146 -8.56 13.47 61.01
CA VAL A 146 -7.47 13.10 60.09
C VAL A 146 -7.41 14.09 58.95
N LYS A 147 -6.21 14.62 58.71
CA LYS A 147 -5.91 15.42 57.53
C LYS A 147 -5.72 14.52 56.32
N VAL A 148 -6.60 14.66 55.32
CA VAL A 148 -6.44 14.03 54.02
C VAL A 148 -5.91 15.05 53.02
N PHE A 149 -4.91 14.65 52.24
CA PHE A 149 -4.33 15.49 51.21
C PHE A 149 -3.89 14.66 50.01
N GLY A 150 -3.70 15.33 48.88
CA GLY A 150 -3.29 14.68 47.64
C GLY A 150 -3.31 15.63 46.46
N THR A 151 -3.12 15.06 45.27
CA THR A 151 -3.15 15.78 44.00
C THR A 151 -4.17 15.17 43.04
N VAL A 152 -4.79 16.02 42.23
CA VAL A 152 -5.73 15.64 41.19
C VAL A 152 -5.21 16.18 39.86
N SER A 153 -4.76 15.29 38.98
CA SER A 153 -4.21 15.64 37.67
C SER A 153 -5.27 15.54 36.57
N GLY A 154 -5.14 16.37 35.54
CA GLY A 154 -6.05 16.42 34.40
C GLY A 154 -6.97 17.64 34.40
N LYS A 155 -7.95 17.68 33.49
CA LYS A 155 -8.91 18.79 33.36
C LYS A 155 -10.11 18.56 34.28
N VAL A 156 -9.94 18.83 35.56
CA VAL A 156 -10.98 18.66 36.59
C VAL A 156 -11.97 19.81 36.54
N LYS A 157 -13.26 19.50 36.57
CA LYS A 157 -14.35 20.46 36.74
C LYS A 157 -14.80 20.52 38.19
N ASP A 158 -15.08 19.35 38.77
CA ASP A 158 -15.58 19.21 40.13
C ASP A 158 -14.80 18.11 40.87
N PHE A 159 -14.45 18.36 42.13
CA PHE A 159 -13.80 17.41 43.03
C PHE A 159 -14.58 17.33 44.34
N PHE A 160 -14.75 16.13 44.87
CA PHE A 160 -15.56 15.84 46.05
C PHE A 160 -14.78 14.95 47.02
N VAL A 161 -14.96 15.24 48.30
CA VAL A 161 -14.49 14.42 49.41
C VAL A 161 -15.71 14.11 50.28
N ASN A 162 -16.07 12.83 50.42
CA ASN A 162 -17.30 12.37 51.08
C ASN A 162 -18.56 13.08 50.56
N SER A 163 -18.71 13.15 49.24
CA SER A 163 -19.80 13.86 48.53
C SER A 163 -19.84 15.39 48.72
N GLU A 164 -18.93 15.98 49.49
CA GLU A 164 -18.83 17.42 49.65
C GLU A 164 -17.84 18.01 48.63
N LYS A 165 -18.29 19.01 47.86
CA LYS A 165 -17.45 19.68 46.87
C LYS A 165 -16.28 20.38 47.57
N THR A 166 -15.06 20.09 47.14
CA THR A 166 -13.82 20.59 47.73
C THR A 166 -12.99 21.30 46.66
N GLU A 167 -12.45 22.48 46.99
CA GLU A 167 -11.64 23.27 46.06
C GLU A 167 -10.22 22.71 45.91
N LEU A 168 -9.64 22.87 44.72
CA LEU A 168 -8.28 22.48 44.41
C LEU A 168 -7.38 23.72 44.34
N LEU A 169 -6.34 23.76 45.16
CA LEU A 169 -5.28 24.75 45.10
C LEU A 169 -4.12 24.21 44.26
N LYS A 170 -3.93 24.76 43.06
CA LYS A 170 -2.86 24.31 42.12
C LYS A 170 -2.86 22.78 41.92
N ASN A 171 -4.02 22.19 41.69
CA ASN A 171 -4.23 20.73 41.55
C ASN A 171 -4.02 19.90 42.83
N SER A 172 -3.80 20.54 43.98
CA SER A 172 -3.70 19.86 45.28
C SER A 172 -4.94 20.12 46.12
N PHE A 173 -5.26 19.19 47.01
CA PHE A 173 -6.26 19.39 48.05
C PHE A 173 -5.68 19.02 49.42
N SER A 174 -6.22 19.65 50.45
CA SER A 174 -5.99 19.29 51.85
C SER A 174 -7.28 19.58 52.60
N LYS A 175 -7.80 18.60 53.34
CA LYS A 175 -9.04 18.73 54.12
C LYS A 175 -8.95 17.89 55.38
N ASP A 176 -9.44 18.42 56.48
CA ASP A 176 -9.55 17.72 57.75
C ASP A 176 -10.91 16.99 57.81
N ILE A 177 -10.90 15.70 58.17
CA ILE A 177 -12.08 14.83 58.22
C ILE A 177 -12.26 14.30 59.63
N PHE A 178 -13.46 14.46 60.17
CA PHE A 178 -13.86 13.84 61.43
C PHE A 178 -14.26 12.38 61.22
N LEU A 179 -13.62 11.49 61.98
CA LEU A 179 -13.89 10.07 61.99
C LEU A 179 -15.04 9.76 62.97
N ASN A 180 -15.96 8.92 62.51
CA ASN A 180 -16.93 8.23 63.35
C ASN A 180 -16.26 7.07 64.08
N GLN A 181 -16.93 6.53 65.11
CA GLN A 181 -16.50 5.31 65.76
C GLN A 181 -16.41 4.17 64.74
N GLU A 182 -15.43 3.28 64.91
CA GLU A 182 -15.17 2.13 64.03
C GLU A 182 -14.58 2.49 62.64
N ILE A 183 -15.15 1.94 61.57
CA ILE A 183 -14.61 1.96 60.21
C ILE A 183 -15.16 3.18 59.46
N ASN A 184 -14.24 4.01 58.94
CA ASN A 184 -14.58 5.17 58.12
C ASN A 184 -14.11 4.94 56.68
N ILE A 185 -15.03 4.99 55.72
CA ILE A 185 -14.72 4.93 54.30
C ILE A 185 -14.75 6.35 53.75
N ILE A 186 -13.58 6.84 53.36
CA ILE A 186 -13.41 8.16 52.78
C ILE A 186 -13.44 8.02 51.26
N GLU A 187 -14.40 8.68 50.61
CA GLU A 187 -14.55 8.68 49.15
C GLU A 187 -14.01 9.97 48.53
N PHE A 188 -13.12 9.82 47.55
CA PHE A 188 -12.57 10.89 46.72
C PHE A 188 -13.10 10.73 45.30
N LYS A 189 -13.83 11.74 44.80
CA LYS A 189 -14.45 11.71 43.48
C LYS A 189 -14.02 12.93 42.67
N ALA A 190 -13.48 12.71 41.47
CA ALA A 190 -13.13 13.78 40.53
C ALA A 190 -13.93 13.61 39.23
N ILE A 191 -14.44 14.71 38.68
CA ILE A 191 -15.24 14.74 37.45
C ILE A 191 -14.64 15.77 36.49
N ASN A 192 -14.45 15.40 35.22
CA ASN A 192 -14.01 16.34 34.17
C ASN A 192 -15.18 17.07 33.49
N PHE A 193 -14.88 18.00 32.58
CA PHE A 193 -15.90 18.77 31.85
C PHE A 193 -16.82 17.93 30.95
N PHE A 194 -16.42 16.71 30.60
CA PHE A 194 -17.19 15.78 29.79
C PHE A 194 -17.91 14.70 30.62
N GLY A 195 -17.93 14.84 31.94
CA GLY A 195 -18.63 13.91 32.84
C GLY A 195 -17.92 12.57 33.06
N LYS A 196 -16.66 12.41 32.62
CA LYS A 196 -15.85 11.26 33.04
C LYS A 196 -15.45 11.43 34.49
N GLU A 197 -15.72 10.40 35.28
CA GLU A 197 -15.47 10.40 36.71
C GLU A 197 -14.44 9.33 37.11
N VAL A 198 -13.70 9.63 38.17
CA VAL A 198 -12.83 8.68 38.87
C VAL A 198 -13.14 8.76 40.35
N VAL A 199 -13.33 7.58 40.95
CA VAL A 199 -13.63 7.42 42.37
C VAL A 199 -12.53 6.58 43.01
N VAL A 200 -11.94 7.09 44.09
CA VAL A 200 -10.96 6.38 44.91
C VAL A 200 -11.49 6.34 46.35
N ARG A 201 -11.44 5.16 46.98
CA ARG A 201 -11.87 4.97 48.37
C ARG A 201 -10.69 4.59 49.24
N ARG A 202 -10.67 5.11 50.47
CA ARG A 202 -9.71 4.74 51.51
C ARG A 202 -10.43 4.46 52.82
N MET A 203 -9.96 3.44 53.51
CA MET A 203 -10.49 3.02 54.80
C MET A 203 -9.55 3.51 55.90
N VAL A 204 -10.13 4.12 56.93
CA VAL A 204 -9.42 4.53 58.15
C VAL A 204 -10.22 4.03 59.34
N ILE A 205 -9.55 3.31 60.24
CA ILE A 205 -10.16 2.79 61.47
C ILE A 205 -9.83 3.72 62.63
N LEU A 206 -10.85 4.19 63.35
CA LEU A 206 -10.65 4.88 64.62
C LEU A 206 -10.50 3.83 65.72
N LYS A 207 -9.31 3.75 66.34
CA LYS A 207 -9.07 2.92 67.52
C LYS A 207 -9.83 3.53 68.69
N SER A 208 -10.63 2.73 69.40
CA SER A 208 -11.03 3.15 70.74
C SER A 208 -9.79 3.05 71.63
N GLU A 209 -9.56 4.08 72.45
CA GLU A 209 -8.77 3.89 73.67
C GLU A 209 -9.45 2.89 74.60
#